data_AF-A0AAP3CRU0-F1
#
_entry.id   AF-A0AAP3CRU0-F1
#
_cell.length_a   1.000
_cell.length_b   1.000
_cell.length_c   1.000
_cell.angle_alpha   90.00
_cell.angle_beta   90.00
_cell.angle_gamma   90.00
#
_symmetry.space_group_name_H-M   'P 1'
#
loop_
_entity.id
_entity.type
_entity.pdbx_description
1 polymer ?
#
loop_
_entity_poly.entity_id
_entity_poly.type
_entity_poly.pdbx_seq_one_letter_code
_entity_poly.pdbx_strand_id
1 'polypeptide(L)'
;MKRKLTICLLIALIFYNGNAKAEERGSLKELNDLSDTVFQMTRQSKYEEALQVLSYFEKTLKSAEKQKQDSMLTGAQIRQITLGYNDMVRSLKQADASDTQKLRAAAQFRMLMDAVDNQSDPLWGSLEKPIMEVFAALKQDIQKNESTSFHEKWNEFISLYDLIYPSLTIDISEDQLDTVGKHIAVIEQEGFQQMTESTKLERLSLLQNDLKSVFDRVEEDDADPSLLWVMITTGGIIITALTYVGYRKYRAEKKKLKKRDYPK
;
A
#
# COMPACT_ATOMS: atom_id res chain seq x y z
N MET A 1 -54.84 23.35 -9.33
CA MET A 1 -53.98 22.86 -8.22
C MET A 1 -52.64 22.29 -8.70
N LYS A 2 -52.59 21.47 -9.75
CA LYS A 2 -51.34 20.83 -10.25
C LYS A 2 -50.21 21.81 -10.65
N ARG A 3 -50.54 22.99 -11.19
CA ARG A 3 -49.58 24.03 -11.61
C ARG A 3 -48.95 24.80 -10.44
N LYS A 4 -49.65 24.93 -9.31
CA LYS A 4 -49.10 25.55 -8.09
C LYS A 4 -48.18 24.57 -7.35
N LEU A 5 -48.52 23.28 -7.37
CA LEU A 5 -47.70 22.21 -6.78
C LEU A 5 -46.34 22.04 -7.49
N THR A 6 -46.32 22.13 -8.81
CA THR A 6 -45.09 22.04 -9.63
C THR A 6 -44.17 23.24 -9.40
N ILE A 7 -44.72 24.45 -9.26
CA ILE A 7 -43.94 25.65 -8.94
C ILE A 7 -43.36 25.56 -7.52
N CYS A 8 -44.11 25.07 -6.54
CA CYS A 8 -43.58 24.83 -5.18
C CYS A 8 -42.47 23.77 -5.16
N LEU A 9 -42.58 22.71 -5.97
CA LEU A 9 -41.55 21.67 -6.09
C LEU A 9 -40.26 22.19 -6.74
N LEU A 10 -40.39 23.02 -7.78
CA LEU A 10 -39.25 23.67 -8.43
C LEU A 10 -38.55 24.68 -7.52
N ILE A 11 -39.30 25.43 -6.72
CA ILE A 11 -38.76 26.36 -5.73
C ILE A 11 -38.04 25.58 -4.61
N ALA A 12 -38.60 24.46 -4.14
CA ALA A 12 -37.96 23.60 -3.14
C ALA A 12 -36.64 22.98 -3.64
N LEU A 13 -36.53 22.67 -4.94
CA LEU A 13 -35.28 22.18 -5.56
C LEU A 13 -34.21 23.27 -5.67
N ILE A 14 -34.58 24.54 -5.84
CA ILE A 14 -33.64 25.68 -5.89
C ILE A 14 -33.12 26.03 -4.48
N PHE A 15 -33.92 25.80 -3.43
CA PHE A 15 -33.49 25.93 -2.04
C PHE A 15 -32.76 24.71 -1.49
N TYR A 16 -32.72 23.59 -2.23
CA TYR A 16 -31.81 22.47 -1.98
C TYR A 16 -30.40 22.81 -2.50
N ASN A 17 -29.87 23.96 -2.08
CA ASN A 17 -28.42 24.13 -2.06
C ASN A 17 -27.97 23.23 -0.91
N GLY A 18 -27.64 21.98 -1.25
CA GLY A 18 -26.77 21.20 -0.40
C GLY A 18 -25.62 22.12 -0.05
N ASN A 19 -25.39 22.34 1.25
CA ASN A 19 -24.12 22.85 1.70
C ASN A 19 -23.10 21.80 1.24
N ALA A 20 -22.63 21.93 0.00
CA ALA A 20 -21.33 21.45 -0.37
C ALA A 20 -20.38 22.26 0.50
N LYS A 21 -20.22 21.82 1.75
CA LYS A 21 -18.93 21.96 2.41
C LYS A 21 -17.97 21.47 1.33
N ALA A 22 -17.16 22.37 0.79
CA ALA A 22 -15.90 21.94 0.22
C ALA A 22 -15.33 21.04 1.31
N GLU A 23 -15.34 19.73 1.04
CA GLU A 23 -14.72 18.76 1.91
C GLU A 23 -13.31 19.28 2.07
N GLU A 24 -13.03 19.81 3.26
CA GLU A 24 -11.72 20.33 3.62
C GLU A 24 -10.79 19.20 3.25
N ARG A 25 -10.00 19.36 2.16
CA ARG A 25 -9.09 18.30 1.70
C ARG A 25 -8.32 17.91 2.94
N GLY A 26 -8.45 16.66 3.38
CA GLY A 26 -7.84 16.22 4.62
C GLY A 26 -6.39 16.66 4.62
N SER A 27 -5.94 17.29 5.72
CA SER A 27 -4.59 17.84 5.82
C SER A 27 -3.52 16.81 5.45
N LEU A 28 -3.80 15.53 5.65
CA LEU A 28 -2.96 14.40 5.25
C LEU A 28 -2.82 14.25 3.72
N LYS A 29 -3.92 14.34 2.98
CA LYS A 29 -3.91 14.29 1.51
C LYS A 29 -3.11 15.44 0.91
N GLU A 30 -3.24 16.65 1.48
CA GLU A 30 -2.42 17.79 1.05
C GLU A 30 -0.94 17.55 1.30
N LEU A 31 -0.56 16.98 2.45
CA LEU A 31 0.83 16.60 2.73
C LEU A 31 1.35 15.55 1.74
N ASN A 32 0.52 14.56 1.39
CA ASN A 32 0.88 13.54 0.39
C ASN A 32 1.10 14.18 -1.01
N ASP A 33 0.18 15.04 -1.46
CA ASP A 33 0.29 15.77 -2.74
C ASP A 33 1.55 16.67 -2.80
N LEU A 34 1.90 17.32 -1.69
CA LEU A 34 3.12 18.12 -1.58
C LEU A 34 4.37 17.25 -1.67
N SER A 35 4.36 16.06 -1.06
CA SER A 35 5.46 15.10 -1.17
C SER A 35 5.66 14.61 -2.61
N ASP A 36 4.58 14.38 -3.35
CA ASP A 36 4.64 14.06 -4.77
C ASP A 36 5.25 15.20 -5.57
N THR A 37 4.79 16.43 -5.33
CA THR A 37 5.33 17.62 -5.98
C THR A 37 6.84 17.76 -5.77
N VAL A 38 7.31 17.54 -4.53
CA VAL A 38 8.74 17.53 -4.19
C VAL A 38 9.49 16.46 -4.97
N PHE A 39 8.94 15.24 -5.06
CA PHE A 39 9.52 14.18 -5.86
C PHE A 39 9.61 14.53 -7.34
N GLN A 40 8.54 15.07 -7.93
CA GLN A 40 8.50 15.49 -9.33
C GLN A 40 9.50 16.61 -9.65
N MET A 41 9.66 17.58 -8.74
CA MET A 41 10.63 18.66 -8.88
C MET A 41 12.07 18.14 -8.76
N THR A 42 12.34 17.27 -7.79
CA THR A 42 13.65 16.65 -7.63
C THR A 42 14.04 15.82 -8.86
N ARG A 43 13.10 15.09 -9.46
CA ARG A 43 13.29 14.36 -10.71
C ARG A 43 13.61 15.26 -11.90
N GLN A 44 13.19 16.52 -11.86
CA GLN A 44 13.50 17.55 -12.87
C GLN A 44 14.73 18.39 -12.49
N SER A 45 15.48 18.00 -11.46
CA SER A 45 16.61 18.74 -10.90
C SER A 45 16.28 20.18 -10.47
N LYS A 46 15.01 20.44 -10.12
CA LYS A 46 14.49 21.71 -9.60
C LYS A 46 14.56 21.73 -8.08
N TYR A 47 15.78 21.75 -7.54
CA TYR A 47 16.02 21.53 -6.11
C TYR A 47 15.60 22.72 -5.25
N GLU A 48 15.81 23.94 -5.74
CA GLU A 48 15.41 25.17 -5.06
C GLU A 48 13.88 25.26 -4.93
N GLU A 49 13.14 24.91 -5.98
CA GLU A 49 11.68 24.86 -5.96
C GLU A 49 11.18 23.75 -5.04
N ALA A 50 11.82 22.57 -5.07
CA ALA A 50 11.49 21.47 -4.16
C ALA A 50 11.65 21.90 -2.68
N LEU A 51 12.71 22.65 -2.35
CA LEU A 51 12.92 23.21 -1.01
C LEU A 51 11.85 24.23 -0.60
N GLN A 52 11.32 25.02 -1.55
CA GLN A 52 10.21 25.93 -1.28
C GLN A 52 8.92 25.16 -0.96
N VAL A 53 8.63 24.09 -1.71
CA VAL A 53 7.48 23.21 -1.46
C VAL A 53 7.62 22.51 -0.10
N LEU A 54 8.81 22.00 0.25
CA LEU A 54 9.09 21.44 1.57
C LEU A 54 8.85 22.45 2.70
N SER A 55 9.19 23.72 2.48
CA SER A 55 8.92 24.78 3.47
C SER A 55 7.42 25.02 3.68
N TYR A 56 6.60 24.80 2.65
CA TYR A 56 5.14 24.83 2.77
C TYR A 56 4.62 23.57 3.45
N PHE A 57 5.12 22.39 3.09
CA PHE A 57 4.82 21.12 3.75
C PHE A 57 5.00 21.20 5.28
N GLU A 58 6.12 21.74 5.76
CA GLU A 58 6.37 21.88 7.20
C GLU A 58 5.32 22.75 7.91
N LYS A 59 4.85 23.82 7.25
CA LYS A 59 3.79 24.69 7.80
C LYS A 59 2.45 23.97 7.84
N THR A 60 2.13 23.20 6.80
CA THR A 60 0.91 22.39 6.73
C THR A 60 0.93 21.31 7.83
N LEU A 61 2.06 20.62 8.02
CA LEU A 61 2.22 19.61 9.07
C LEU A 61 2.01 20.21 10.47
N LYS A 62 2.68 21.33 10.78
CA LYS A 62 2.50 22.03 12.07
C LYS A 62 1.08 22.56 12.29
N SER A 63 0.35 22.85 11.21
CA SER A 63 -1.05 23.30 11.32
C SER A 63 -1.97 22.11 11.61
N ALA A 64 -1.74 20.98 10.93
CA ALA A 64 -2.45 19.72 11.18
C ALA A 64 -2.24 19.23 12.62
N GLU A 65 -1.03 19.33 13.17
CA GLU A 65 -0.72 18.97 14.57
C GLU A 65 -1.47 19.83 15.61
N LYS A 66 -1.71 21.11 15.29
CA LYS A 66 -2.38 22.06 16.20
C LYS A 66 -3.89 21.91 16.23
N GLN A 67 -4.48 21.45 15.13
CA GLN A 67 -5.91 21.16 15.04
C GLN A 67 -6.22 19.84 15.78
N LYS A 68 -6.11 19.87 17.11
CA LYS A 68 -6.25 18.72 18.04
C LYS A 68 -7.63 18.04 18.07
N GLN A 69 -8.55 18.35 17.16
CA GLN A 69 -9.93 17.86 17.28
C GLN A 69 -10.12 16.43 16.73
N ASP A 70 -9.19 15.93 15.90
CA ASP A 70 -9.13 14.53 15.44
C ASP A 70 -7.72 14.29 14.86
N SER A 71 -6.71 13.98 15.69
CA SER A 71 -5.35 13.75 15.16
C SER A 71 -5.32 12.47 14.34
N MET A 72 -5.43 12.60 13.02
CA MET A 72 -5.28 11.51 12.06
C MET A 72 -3.91 10.83 12.14
N LEU A 73 -2.90 11.54 12.68
CA LEU A 73 -1.53 11.06 12.83
C LEU A 73 -1.19 10.69 14.27
N THR A 74 -0.56 9.54 14.45
CA THR A 74 0.05 9.12 15.71
C THR A 74 1.38 9.86 15.95
N GLY A 75 1.82 9.92 17.21
CA GLY A 75 3.13 10.52 17.54
C GLY A 75 4.31 9.82 16.88
N ALA A 76 4.20 8.51 16.63
CA ALA A 76 5.20 7.73 15.89
C ALA A 76 5.25 8.16 14.41
N GLN A 77 4.08 8.29 13.75
CA GLN A 77 3.99 8.78 12.37
C GLN A 77 4.57 10.19 12.24
N ILE A 78 4.21 11.12 13.14
CA ILE A 78 4.76 12.49 13.15
C ILE A 78 6.29 12.47 13.24
N ARG A 79 6.84 11.62 14.12
CA ARG A 79 8.28 11.47 14.27
C ARG A 79 8.93 10.98 12.98
N GLN A 80 8.38 9.94 12.33
CA GLN A 80 8.92 9.41 11.09
C GLN A 80 8.84 10.43 9.94
N ILE A 81 7.70 11.11 9.78
CA ILE A 81 7.54 12.19 8.80
C ILE A 81 8.58 13.29 9.03
N THR A 82 8.82 13.67 10.29
CA THR A 82 9.82 14.70 10.64
C THR A 82 11.24 14.24 10.30
N LEU A 83 11.58 12.97 10.53
CA LEU A 83 12.89 12.42 10.15
C LEU A 83 13.06 12.42 8.62
N GLY A 84 12.08 11.89 7.88
CA GLY A 84 12.10 11.88 6.41
C GLY A 84 12.17 13.28 5.81
N TYR A 85 11.43 14.25 6.37
CA TYR A 85 11.50 15.65 5.98
C TYR A 85 12.93 16.22 6.14
N ASN A 86 13.54 16.00 7.30
CA ASN A 86 14.87 16.52 7.60
C ASN A 86 15.95 15.89 6.70
N ASP A 87 15.86 14.59 6.45
CA ASP A 87 16.81 13.90 5.57
C ASP A 87 16.64 14.35 4.11
N MET A 88 15.40 14.58 3.67
CA MET A 88 15.11 15.14 2.35
C MET A 88 15.67 16.57 2.19
N VAL A 89 15.41 17.46 3.16
CA VAL A 89 15.96 18.82 3.17
C VAL A 89 17.49 18.81 3.17
N ARG A 90 18.10 17.92 3.95
CA ARG A 90 19.56 17.76 4.00
C ARG A 90 20.11 17.34 2.64
N SER A 91 19.54 16.30 2.05
CA SER A 91 19.97 15.75 0.75
C SER A 91 19.89 16.80 -0.36
N LEU A 92 18.79 17.56 -0.44
CA LEU A 92 18.63 18.62 -1.43
C LEU A 92 19.61 19.79 -1.26
N LYS A 93 19.94 20.16 -0.02
CA LYS A 93 20.87 21.26 0.27
C LYS A 93 22.34 20.87 0.14
N GLN A 94 22.63 19.58 0.17
CA GLN A 94 24.00 19.08 0.11
C GLN A 94 24.55 19.25 -1.32
N ALA A 95 25.59 20.09 -1.44
CA ALA A 95 26.16 20.46 -2.73
C ALA A 95 26.88 19.30 -3.43
N ASP A 96 27.48 18.41 -2.64
CA ASP A 96 28.20 17.21 -3.08
C ASP A 96 27.31 15.98 -3.28
N ALA A 97 26.02 16.05 -2.91
CA ALA A 97 25.09 14.96 -3.15
C ALA A 97 24.74 14.85 -4.64
N SER A 98 24.87 13.64 -5.19
CA SER A 98 24.53 13.36 -6.58
C SER A 98 23.01 13.47 -6.82
N ASP A 99 22.62 13.71 -8.07
CA ASP A 99 21.22 13.75 -8.48
C ASP A 99 20.48 12.44 -8.11
N THR A 100 21.19 11.31 -8.18
CA THR A 100 20.66 10.00 -7.78
C THR A 100 20.41 9.89 -6.28
N GLN A 101 21.29 10.43 -5.44
CA GLN A 101 21.11 10.49 -3.98
C GLN A 101 19.94 11.39 -3.60
N LYS A 102 19.82 12.55 -4.26
CA LYS A 102 18.70 13.49 -4.07
C LYS A 102 17.37 12.85 -4.48
N LEU A 103 17.33 12.21 -5.65
CA LEU A 103 16.13 11.53 -6.14
C LEU A 103 15.73 10.37 -5.23
N ARG A 104 16.71 9.62 -4.71
CA ARG A 104 16.46 8.53 -3.76
C ARG A 104 15.83 9.04 -2.46
N ALA A 105 16.36 10.12 -1.88
CA ALA A 105 15.76 10.74 -0.70
C ALA A 105 14.33 11.23 -0.97
N ALA A 106 14.08 11.78 -2.15
CA ALA A 106 12.74 12.22 -2.56
C ALA A 106 11.77 11.05 -2.72
N ALA A 107 12.22 9.94 -3.33
CA ALA A 107 11.43 8.73 -3.48
C ALA A 107 11.07 8.14 -2.10
N GLN A 108 12.05 8.02 -1.20
CA GLN A 108 11.85 7.54 0.17
C GLN A 108 10.83 8.40 0.92
N PHE A 109 10.92 9.73 0.82
CA PHE A 109 9.98 10.64 1.46
C PHE A 109 8.56 10.54 0.86
N ARG A 110 8.45 10.40 -0.47
CA ARG A 110 7.16 10.19 -1.16
C ARG A 110 6.49 8.89 -0.72
N MET A 111 7.25 7.79 -0.61
CA MET A 111 6.73 6.48 -0.20
C MET A 111 6.32 6.48 1.27
N LEU A 112 7.08 7.18 2.13
CA LEU A 112 6.71 7.38 3.53
C LEU A 112 5.37 8.12 3.64
N MET A 113 5.21 9.24 2.92
CA MET A 113 3.96 9.99 2.96
C MET A 113 2.79 9.23 2.36
N ASP A 114 3.05 8.39 1.36
CA ASP A 114 2.06 7.48 0.79
C ASP A 114 1.56 6.47 1.81
N ALA A 115 2.46 5.77 2.51
CA ALA A 115 2.11 4.80 3.55
C ALA A 115 1.27 5.41 4.68
N VAL A 116 1.55 6.67 5.04
CA VAL A 116 0.76 7.37 6.06
C VAL A 116 -0.67 7.68 5.56
N ASP A 117 -0.83 8.09 4.31
CA ASP A 117 -2.12 8.49 3.71
C ASP A 117 -2.96 7.28 3.21
N ASN A 118 -2.31 6.25 2.68
CA ASN A 118 -2.92 5.07 2.07
C ASN A 118 -2.30 3.77 2.60
N GLN A 119 -2.83 3.27 3.72
CA GLN A 119 -2.30 2.07 4.39
C GLN A 119 -2.66 0.76 3.69
N SER A 120 -3.75 0.72 2.90
CA SER A 120 -4.23 -0.52 2.26
C SER A 120 -3.45 -0.89 1.00
N ASP A 121 -2.96 0.10 0.24
CA ASP A 121 -2.16 -0.13 -0.97
C ASP A 121 -1.02 0.90 -1.06
N PRO A 122 0.00 0.77 -0.20
CA PRO A 122 1.10 1.72 -0.17
C PRO A 122 2.07 1.46 -1.34
N LEU A 123 2.60 2.54 -1.91
CA LEU A 123 3.51 2.52 -3.07
C LEU A 123 4.73 1.60 -2.88
N TRP A 124 5.17 1.37 -1.64
CA TRP A 124 6.29 0.48 -1.36
C TRP A 124 6.00 -0.99 -1.67
N GLY A 125 4.73 -1.41 -1.72
CA GLY A 125 4.33 -2.75 -2.14
C GLY A 125 4.79 -3.08 -3.57
N SER A 126 4.88 -2.07 -4.45
CA SER A 126 5.39 -2.24 -5.82
C SER A 126 6.84 -2.73 -5.90
N LEU A 127 7.60 -2.64 -4.80
CA LEU A 127 8.98 -3.14 -4.71
C LEU A 127 9.08 -4.61 -4.28
N GLU A 128 7.98 -5.31 -4.01
CA GLU A 128 8.02 -6.76 -3.74
C GLU A 128 8.73 -7.50 -4.88
N LYS A 129 8.21 -7.34 -6.11
CA LYS A 129 8.72 -8.04 -7.28
C LYS A 129 10.22 -7.84 -7.51
N PRO A 130 10.76 -6.61 -7.62
CA PRO A 130 12.19 -6.43 -7.81
C PRO A 130 13.02 -6.99 -6.65
N ILE A 131 12.55 -6.90 -5.40
CA ILE A 131 13.25 -7.50 -4.26
C ILE A 131 13.29 -9.03 -4.39
N MET A 132 12.18 -9.68 -4.74
CA MET A 132 12.12 -11.14 -4.92
C MET A 132 12.98 -11.62 -6.09
N GLU A 133 13.09 -10.83 -7.16
CA GLU A 133 13.99 -11.09 -8.29
C GLU A 133 15.47 -11.07 -7.85
N VAL A 134 15.86 -10.12 -6.98
CA VAL A 134 17.22 -10.07 -6.40
C VAL A 134 17.50 -11.31 -5.55
N PHE A 135 16.54 -11.80 -4.75
CA PHE A 135 16.70 -13.06 -4.00
C PHE A 135 16.92 -14.27 -4.91
N ALA A 136 16.21 -14.34 -6.04
CA ALA A 136 16.41 -15.40 -7.02
C ALA A 136 17.85 -15.37 -7.58
N ALA A 137 18.36 -14.18 -7.89
CA ALA A 137 19.74 -13.98 -8.34
C ALA A 137 20.77 -14.37 -7.26
N LEU A 138 20.58 -13.92 -6.01
CA LEU A 138 21.47 -14.25 -4.88
C LEU A 138 21.60 -15.77 -4.66
N LYS A 139 20.48 -16.49 -4.74
CA LYS A 139 20.46 -17.96 -4.62
C LYS A 139 21.20 -18.63 -5.77
N GLN A 140 21.05 -18.11 -6.99
CA GLN A 140 21.77 -18.61 -8.15
C GLN A 140 23.28 -18.40 -8.02
N ASP A 141 23.72 -17.25 -7.51
CA ASP A 141 25.14 -16.92 -7.36
C ASP A 141 25.82 -17.81 -6.32
N ILE A 142 25.11 -18.20 -5.26
CA ILE A 142 25.58 -19.20 -4.29
C ILE A 142 25.80 -20.56 -4.98
N GLN A 143 24.85 -21.02 -5.79
CA GLN A 143 24.94 -22.31 -6.49
C GLN A 143 26.08 -22.33 -7.54
N LYS A 144 26.35 -21.18 -8.16
CA LYS A 144 27.45 -21.01 -9.13
C LYS A 144 28.79 -20.65 -8.49
N ASN A 145 28.82 -20.45 -7.18
CA ASN A 145 29.98 -19.99 -6.42
C ASN A 145 30.55 -18.63 -6.93
N GLU A 146 29.67 -17.73 -7.38
CA GLU A 146 30.00 -16.41 -7.92
C GLU A 146 30.00 -15.32 -6.82
N SER A 147 31.02 -15.35 -5.96
CA SER A 147 31.07 -14.48 -4.76
C SER A 147 31.03 -12.97 -5.08
N THR A 148 31.62 -12.50 -6.18
CA THR A 148 31.58 -11.08 -6.56
C THR A 148 30.18 -10.64 -6.95
N SER A 149 29.51 -11.41 -7.83
CA SER A 149 28.12 -11.16 -8.22
C SER A 149 27.18 -11.19 -7.01
N PHE A 150 27.40 -12.13 -6.09
CA PHE A 150 26.65 -12.19 -4.84
C PHE A 150 26.72 -10.87 -4.04
N HIS A 151 27.91 -10.29 -3.87
CA HIS A 151 28.06 -9.03 -3.14
C HIS A 151 27.37 -7.85 -3.84
N GLU A 152 27.44 -7.78 -5.16
CA GLU A 152 26.74 -6.76 -5.95
C GLU A 152 25.23 -6.88 -5.77
N LYS A 153 24.70 -8.09 -5.88
CA LYS A 153 23.26 -8.38 -5.68
C LYS A 153 22.81 -8.15 -4.25
N TRP A 154 23.67 -8.41 -3.27
CA TRP A 154 23.37 -8.12 -1.87
C TRP A 154 23.26 -6.62 -1.64
N ASN A 155 24.19 -5.83 -2.19
CA ASN A 155 24.12 -4.37 -2.11
C ASN A 155 22.89 -3.81 -2.85
N GLU A 156 22.48 -4.43 -3.96
CA GLU A 156 21.24 -4.10 -4.66
C GLU A 156 20.02 -4.34 -3.76
N PHE A 157 19.95 -5.49 -3.09
CA PHE A 157 18.90 -5.80 -2.12
C PHE A 157 18.87 -4.78 -0.97
N ILE A 158 20.00 -4.49 -0.32
CA ILE A 158 20.08 -3.53 0.78
C ILE A 158 19.63 -2.14 0.31
N SER A 159 20.04 -1.73 -0.89
CA SER A 159 19.59 -0.49 -1.51
C SER A 159 18.07 -0.46 -1.74
N LEU A 160 17.44 -1.56 -2.13
CA LEU A 160 15.97 -1.60 -2.26
C LEU A 160 15.28 -1.58 -0.89
N TYR A 161 15.80 -2.33 0.08
CA TYR A 161 15.26 -2.41 1.43
C TYR A 161 15.33 -1.06 2.16
N ASP A 162 16.47 -0.37 2.11
CA ASP A 162 16.64 0.96 2.71
C ASP A 162 15.68 2.01 2.13
N LEU A 163 15.33 1.87 0.84
CA LEU A 163 14.39 2.78 0.19
C LEU A 163 12.98 2.66 0.79
N ILE A 164 12.54 1.45 1.14
CA ILE A 164 11.20 1.21 1.71
C ILE A 164 11.15 1.29 3.23
N TYR A 165 12.28 1.11 3.91
CA TYR A 165 12.33 0.93 5.36
C TYR A 165 11.55 1.98 6.17
N PRO A 166 11.67 3.30 5.92
CA PRO A 166 10.87 4.28 6.67
C PRO A 166 9.37 4.09 6.49
N SER A 167 8.92 3.73 5.30
CA SER A 167 7.51 3.46 5.00
C SER A 167 7.04 2.20 5.73
N LEU A 168 7.86 1.15 5.78
CA LEU A 168 7.55 -0.05 6.54
C LEU A 168 7.35 0.23 8.04
N THR A 169 8.05 1.21 8.61
CA THR A 169 7.85 1.58 10.03
C THR A 169 6.48 2.18 10.34
N ILE A 170 5.68 2.51 9.31
CA ILE A 170 4.30 2.98 9.44
C ILE A 170 3.32 1.82 9.48
N ASP A 171 3.49 0.86 8.58
CA ASP A 171 2.48 -0.18 8.30
C ASP A 171 2.79 -1.53 8.98
N ILE A 172 4.06 -1.77 9.33
CA ILE A 172 4.57 -3.07 9.78
C ILE A 172 4.98 -3.02 11.24
N SER A 173 4.75 -4.11 11.97
CA SER A 173 5.11 -4.18 13.38
C SER A 173 6.64 -4.19 13.59
N GLU A 174 7.07 -3.58 14.70
CA GLU A 174 8.49 -3.56 15.08
C GLU A 174 9.09 -4.98 15.18
N ASP A 175 8.32 -5.95 15.69
CA ASP A 175 8.76 -7.36 15.81
C ASP A 175 9.05 -8.02 14.45
N GLN A 176 8.23 -7.72 13.43
CA GLN A 176 8.46 -8.25 12.08
C GLN A 176 9.71 -7.61 11.46
N LEU A 177 9.88 -6.30 11.61
CA LEU A 177 11.05 -5.58 11.09
C LEU A 177 12.35 -5.99 11.81
N ASP A 178 12.29 -6.24 13.12
CA ASP A 178 13.43 -6.75 13.90
C ASP A 178 13.85 -8.16 13.45
N THR A 179 12.87 -9.02 13.12
CA THR A 179 13.14 -10.35 12.56
C THR A 179 13.88 -10.26 11.23
N VAL A 180 13.40 -9.43 10.30
CA VAL A 180 14.07 -9.16 9.03
C VAL A 180 15.49 -8.62 9.26
N GLY A 181 15.64 -7.64 10.16
CA GLY A 181 16.92 -7.04 10.52
C GLY A 181 17.94 -8.05 11.07
N LYS A 182 17.50 -9.00 11.90
CA LYS A 182 18.34 -10.10 12.40
C LYS A 182 18.84 -10.99 11.27
N HIS A 183 17.99 -11.31 10.30
CA HIS A 183 18.38 -12.12 9.14
C HIS A 183 19.38 -11.40 8.25
N ILE A 184 19.18 -10.10 7.99
CA ILE A 184 20.14 -9.23 7.29
C ILE A 184 21.49 -9.27 8.01
N ALA A 185 21.50 -9.02 9.32
CA ALA A 185 22.73 -9.00 10.12
C ALA A 185 23.51 -10.33 10.09
N VAL A 186 22.82 -11.47 10.03
CA VAL A 186 23.47 -12.79 9.90
C VAL A 186 24.17 -12.95 8.55
N ILE A 187 23.61 -12.40 7.47
CA ILE A 187 24.18 -12.51 6.12
C ILE A 187 25.36 -11.54 5.94
N GLU A 188 25.33 -10.39 6.60
CA GLU A 188 26.42 -9.40 6.58
C GLU A 188 27.66 -9.85 7.38
N GLN A 189 27.52 -10.81 8.29
CA GLN A 189 28.66 -11.34 9.03
C GLN A 189 29.67 -12.04 8.11
N GLU A 190 30.96 -11.80 8.34
CA GLU A 190 32.05 -12.47 7.60
C GLU A 190 31.93 -14.00 7.63
N GLY A 191 31.41 -14.55 8.74
CA GLY A 191 31.17 -15.97 8.91
C GLY A 191 30.17 -16.55 7.90
N PHE A 192 29.26 -15.75 7.34
CA PHE A 192 28.31 -16.20 6.32
C PHE A 192 29.03 -16.78 5.10
N GLN A 193 30.10 -16.13 4.64
CA GLN A 193 30.83 -16.57 3.44
C GLN A 193 31.54 -17.92 3.63
N GLN A 194 31.83 -18.30 4.87
CA GLN A 194 32.48 -19.55 5.24
C GLN A 194 31.49 -20.71 5.46
N MET A 195 30.18 -20.43 5.46
CA MET A 195 29.14 -21.45 5.63
C MET A 195 29.03 -22.36 4.40
N THR A 196 28.45 -23.55 4.60
CA THR A 196 28.12 -24.44 3.48
C THR A 196 27.09 -23.81 2.56
N GLU A 197 27.10 -24.19 1.28
CA GLU A 197 26.10 -23.76 0.29
C GLU A 197 24.66 -23.95 0.81
N SER A 198 24.36 -25.13 1.37
CA SER A 198 23.04 -25.44 1.94
C SER A 198 22.62 -24.44 3.02
N THR A 199 23.55 -24.06 3.90
CA THR A 199 23.28 -23.12 4.99
C THR A 199 23.07 -21.71 4.45
N LYS A 200 23.86 -21.27 3.46
CA LYS A 200 23.67 -19.96 2.80
C LYS A 200 22.29 -19.87 2.14
N LEU A 201 21.88 -20.92 1.41
CA LEU A 201 20.58 -20.99 0.76
C LEU A 201 19.42 -21.01 1.77
N GLU A 202 19.57 -21.73 2.87
CA GLU A 202 18.58 -21.74 3.96
C GLU A 202 18.41 -20.34 4.57
N ARG A 203 19.51 -19.66 4.92
CA ARG A 203 19.49 -18.31 5.50
C ARG A 203 18.85 -17.28 4.58
N LEU A 204 19.18 -17.31 3.28
CA LEU A 204 18.52 -16.46 2.29
C LEU A 204 17.03 -16.78 2.14
N SER A 205 16.65 -18.05 2.23
CA SER A 205 15.25 -18.45 2.12
C SER A 205 14.43 -18.00 3.33
N LEU A 206 15.01 -18.03 4.54
CA LEU A 206 14.38 -17.47 5.73
C LEU A 206 14.12 -15.97 5.56
N LEU A 207 15.15 -15.20 5.19
CA LEU A 207 15.01 -13.76 4.95
C LEU A 207 13.97 -13.46 3.85
N GLN A 208 14.01 -14.20 2.75
CA GLN A 208 13.05 -14.03 1.65
C GLN A 208 11.62 -14.28 2.10
N ASN A 209 11.39 -15.34 2.89
CA ASN A 209 10.06 -15.69 3.38
C ASN A 209 9.54 -14.65 4.38
N ASP A 210 10.39 -14.17 5.29
CA ASP A 210 10.00 -13.14 6.26
C ASP A 210 9.65 -11.83 5.54
N LEU A 211 10.46 -11.41 4.56
CA LEU A 211 10.12 -10.26 3.72
C LEU A 211 8.85 -10.48 2.91
N LYS A 212 8.64 -11.68 2.37
CA LYS A 212 7.39 -11.98 1.66
C LYS A 212 6.18 -11.82 2.59
N SER A 213 6.28 -12.25 3.83
CA SER A 213 5.20 -12.05 4.82
C SER A 213 4.93 -10.58 5.15
N VAL A 214 5.92 -9.70 4.98
CA VAL A 214 5.76 -8.24 5.11
C VAL A 214 4.94 -7.70 3.93
N PHE A 215 5.17 -8.18 2.71
CA PHE A 215 4.41 -7.78 1.52
C PHE A 215 3.00 -8.39 1.48
N ASP A 216 2.83 -9.65 1.87
CA ASP A 216 1.52 -10.34 1.82
C ASP A 216 0.46 -9.68 2.73
N ARG A 217 0.87 -8.94 3.77
CA ARG A 217 -0.05 -8.14 4.61
C ARG A 217 -0.72 -7.00 3.86
N VAL A 218 -0.12 -6.52 2.77
CA VAL A 218 -0.73 -5.51 1.90
C VAL A 218 -1.85 -6.14 1.06
N GLU A 219 -1.67 -7.39 0.60
CA GLU A 219 -2.68 -8.07 -0.23
C GLU A 219 -3.90 -8.59 0.55
N GLU A 220 -3.78 -8.89 1.86
CA GLU A 220 -4.91 -9.41 2.65
C GLU A 220 -6.03 -8.38 2.92
N ASP A 221 -5.72 -7.07 2.90
CA ASP A 221 -6.72 -5.99 3.12
C ASP A 221 -7.46 -5.60 1.81
N ASP A 222 -7.00 -6.11 0.67
CA ASP A 222 -7.56 -5.87 -0.68
C ASP A 222 -8.66 -6.88 -1.08
N ALA A 223 -8.90 -7.92 -0.29
CA ALA A 223 -10.06 -8.78 -0.47
C ALA A 223 -11.33 -8.09 0.06
N ASP A 224 -11.77 -7.07 -0.68
CA ASP A 224 -12.96 -6.25 -0.44
C ASP A 224 -14.11 -7.11 0.12
N PRO A 225 -14.40 -7.09 1.45
CA PRO A 225 -15.40 -7.96 2.07
C PRO A 225 -16.78 -7.76 1.45
N SER A 226 -16.99 -6.57 0.89
CA SER A 226 -18.17 -6.19 0.12
C SER A 226 -18.37 -7.05 -1.13
N LEU A 227 -17.31 -7.43 -1.86
CA LEU A 227 -17.40 -8.24 -3.07
C LEU A 227 -17.77 -9.68 -2.76
N LEU A 228 -17.19 -10.29 -1.72
CA LEU A 228 -17.59 -11.62 -1.27
C LEU A 228 -19.04 -11.63 -0.79
N TRP A 229 -19.47 -10.59 -0.07
CA TRP A 229 -20.86 -10.46 0.35
C TRP A 229 -21.82 -10.22 -0.83
N VAL A 230 -21.40 -9.47 -1.85
CA VAL A 230 -22.16 -9.27 -3.10
C VAL A 230 -22.26 -10.57 -3.90
N MET A 231 -21.18 -11.35 -3.99
CA MET A 231 -21.19 -12.66 -4.65
C MET A 231 -22.10 -13.66 -3.92
N ILE A 232 -22.05 -13.70 -2.59
CA ILE A 232 -22.91 -14.57 -1.78
C ILE A 232 -24.38 -14.15 -1.87
N THR A 233 -24.68 -12.85 -1.81
CA THR A 233 -26.07 -12.35 -1.90
C THR A 233 -26.66 -12.55 -3.29
N THR A 234 -25.92 -12.20 -4.34
CA THR A 234 -26.37 -12.37 -5.73
C THR A 234 -26.47 -13.85 -6.10
N GLY A 235 -25.45 -14.65 -5.75
CA GLY A 235 -25.44 -16.09 -5.96
C GLY A 235 -26.54 -16.81 -5.19
N GLY A 236 -26.80 -16.40 -3.94
CA GLY A 236 -27.86 -16.93 -3.09
C GLY A 236 -29.26 -16.72 -3.68
N ILE A 237 -29.55 -15.55 -4.25
CA ILE A 237 -30.83 -15.26 -4.92
C ILE A 237 -31.01 -16.18 -6.13
N ILE A 238 -29.96 -16.37 -6.94
CA ILE A 238 -30.00 -17.23 -8.13
C ILE A 238 -30.25 -18.70 -7.73
N ILE A 239 -29.51 -19.23 -6.75
CA ILE A 239 -29.66 -20.60 -6.27
C ILE A 239 -31.07 -20.81 -5.70
N THR A 240 -31.58 -19.85 -4.93
CA THR A 240 -32.94 -19.93 -4.36
C THR A 240 -34.01 -19.92 -5.45
N ALA A 241 -33.88 -19.06 -6.46
CA ALA A 241 -34.79 -19.00 -7.59
C ALA A 241 -34.79 -20.30 -8.40
N LEU A 242 -33.61 -20.85 -8.71
CA LEU A 242 -33.47 -22.11 -9.44
C LEU A 242 -34.01 -23.30 -8.62
N THR A 243 -33.74 -23.33 -7.32
CA THR A 243 -34.28 -24.35 -6.41
C THR A 243 -35.81 -24.30 -6.37
N TYR A 244 -36.40 -23.10 -6.27
CA TYR A 244 -37.84 -22.92 -6.28
C TYR A 244 -38.50 -23.37 -7.60
N VAL A 245 -37.96 -22.95 -8.74
CA VAL A 245 -38.49 -23.32 -10.06
C VAL A 245 -38.28 -24.81 -10.33
N GLY A 246 -37.13 -25.37 -9.95
CA GLY A 246 -36.84 -26.80 -10.04
C GLY A 246 -37.81 -27.64 -9.20
N TYR A 247 -38.04 -27.26 -7.94
CA TYR A 247 -39.02 -27.92 -7.08
C TYR A 247 -40.44 -27.83 -7.64
N ARG A 248 -40.83 -26.66 -8.17
CA ARG A 248 -42.14 -26.46 -8.80
C ARG A 248 -42.32 -27.34 -10.04
N LYS A 249 -41.29 -27.48 -10.88
CA LYS A 249 -41.29 -28.36 -12.07
C LYS A 249 -41.43 -29.83 -11.67
N TYR A 250 -40.63 -30.28 -10.70
CA TYR A 250 -40.69 -31.65 -10.17
C TYR A 250 -42.09 -32.01 -9.65
N ARG A 251 -42.73 -31.10 -8.92
CA ARG A 251 -44.10 -31.30 -8.41
C ARG A 251 -45.13 -31.36 -9.53
N ALA A 252 -44.95 -30.58 -10.60
CA ALA A 252 -45.85 -30.58 -11.76
C ALA A 252 -45.74 -31.89 -12.56
N GLU A 253 -44.53 -32.42 -12.74
CA GLU A 253 -44.30 -33.71 -13.40
C GLU A 253 -44.89 -34.88 -12.60
N LYS A 254 -44.72 -34.89 -11.27
CA LYS A 254 -45.37 -35.88 -10.39
C LYS A 254 -46.90 -35.86 -10.48
N LYS A 255 -47.52 -34.69 -10.66
CA LYS A 255 -48.98 -34.58 -10.87
C LYS A 255 -49.43 -35.07 -12.26
N LYS A 256 -48.60 -34.92 -13.30
CA LYS A 256 -48.88 -35.45 -14.65
C LYS A 256 -48.79 -36.98 -14.69
N LEU A 257 -47.85 -37.58 -13.96
CA LEU A 257 -47.73 -39.04 -13.85
C LEU A 257 -48.94 -39.66 -13.15
N LYS A 258 -49.41 -39.08 -12.04
CA LYS A 258 -50.64 -39.53 -11.34
C LYS A 258 -51.92 -39.43 -12.17
N LYS A 259 -51.97 -38.58 -13.19
CA LYS A 259 -53.13 -38.47 -14.10
C LYS A 259 -53.11 -39.50 -15.25
N ARG A 260 -51.98 -40.19 -15.46
CA ARG A 260 -51.80 -41.19 -16.53
C ARG A 260 -52.07 -42.62 -16.05
N ASP A 261 -52.06 -42.86 -14.74
CA ASP A 261 -52.32 -44.17 -14.11
C ASP A 261 -53.79 -44.39 -13.69
N TYR A 262 -54.71 -43.53 -14.15
CA TYR A 262 -56.14 -43.85 -14.12
C TYR A 262 -56.56 -44.40 -15.49
N PRO A 263 -56.62 -45.73 -15.69
CA PRO A 263 -57.42 -46.28 -16.77
C PRO A 263 -58.90 -45.96 -16.50
N LYS A 264 -59.66 -45.69 -17.56
CA LYS A 264 -61.12 -45.85 -17.51
C LYS A 264 -61.47 -47.32 -17.31
#